data_AF-A0A7Y1LLS6-F1
#
_entry.id   AF-A0A7Y1LLS6-F1
#
_cell.length_a   1.000
_cell.length_b   1.000
_cell.length_c   1.000
_cell.angle_alpha   90.00
_cell.angle_beta   90.00
_cell.angle_gamma   90.00
#
_symmetry.space_group_name_H-M   'P 1'
#
loop_
_entity.id
_entity.type
_entity.pdbx_description
1 polymer ?
#
loop_
_entity_poly.entity_id
_entity_poly.type
_entity_poly.pdbx_seq_one_letter_code
_entity_poly.pdbx_strand_id
1 'polypeptide(L)' 'MIQALKAGPVSSIDAARSLDIVHPPSTIRHLRRKGWAIMTEWCYQTAAPGRRPHRVGLYILTRESQ' A
#
# COMPACT_ATOMS: atom_id res chain seq x y z
N MET A 1 0.76 -3.56 -7.71
CA MET A 1 0.59 -3.77 -6.25
C MET A 1 1.31 -5.02 -5.74
N ILE A 2 0.90 -6.25 -6.06
CA ILE A 2 1.54 -7.46 -5.48
C ILE A 2 3.04 -7.55 -5.77
N GLN A 3 3.48 -7.30 -7.00
CA GLN A 3 4.92 -7.32 -7.30
C GLN A 3 5.72 -6.30 -6.48
N ALA A 4 5.15 -5.11 -6.24
CA ALA A 4 5.75 -4.11 -5.38
C ALA A 4 5.77 -4.57 -3.91
N LEU A 5 4.69 -5.21 -3.43
CA LEU A 5 4.60 -5.75 -2.08
C LEU A 5 5.55 -6.93 -1.82
N LYS A 6 5.89 -7.70 -2.85
CA LYS A 6 6.95 -8.73 -2.79
C LYS A 6 8.34 -8.13 -2.67
N ALA A 7 8.55 -6.92 -3.23
CA ALA A 7 9.81 -6.19 -3.09
C ALA A 7 9.94 -5.45 -1.75
N GLY A 8 8.82 -5.16 -1.07
CA GLY A 8 8.81 -4.56 0.26
C GLY A 8 7.49 -3.84 0.59
N PRO A 9 7.42 -3.18 1.75
CA PRO A 9 6.26 -2.38 2.15
C PRO A 9 5.94 -1.27 1.14
N VAL A 10 4.66 -1.03 0.88
CA VAL A 10 4.18 0.02 -0.05
C VAL A 10 3.16 0.91 0.64
N SER A 11 3.40 2.22 0.67
CA SER A 11 2.44 3.18 1.22
C SER A 11 1.28 3.46 0.25
N SER A 12 0.16 3.98 0.75
CA SER A 12 -0.93 4.46 -0.11
C SER A 12 -0.49 5.57 -1.07
N ILE A 13 0.44 6.44 -0.65
CA ILE A 13 0.97 7.51 -1.50
C ILE A 13 1.86 6.94 -2.61
N ASP A 14 2.76 6.01 -2.28
CA ASP A 14 3.67 5.41 -3.26
C ASP A 14 2.90 4.50 -4.23
N ALA A 15 1.86 3.81 -3.76
CA ALA A 15 0.96 3.07 -4.62
C ALA A 15 0.23 3.96 -5.63
N ALA A 16 -0.25 5.13 -5.19
CA ALA A 16 -0.94 6.06 -6.07
C ALA A 16 0.02 6.70 -7.10
N ARG A 17 1.24 7.04 -6.69
CA ARG A 17 2.22 7.76 -7.53
C ARG A 17 3.04 6.85 -8.43
N SER A 18 3.63 5.81 -7.86
CA SER A 18 4.62 4.98 -8.55
C SER A 18 4.00 3.79 -9.26
N LEU A 19 2.83 3.33 -8.81
CA LEU A 19 2.13 2.18 -9.39
C LEU A 19 0.87 2.58 -10.18
N ASP A 20 0.58 3.88 -10.26
CA ASP A 20 -0.61 4.46 -10.90
C ASP A 20 -1.93 3.82 -10.42
N ILE A 21 -2.02 3.52 -9.12
CA ILE A 21 -3.21 2.90 -8.52
C ILE A 21 -4.11 3.99 -7.96
N VAL A 22 -5.23 4.23 -8.64
CA VAL A 22 -6.22 5.26 -8.27
C VAL A 22 -6.75 5.11 -6.84
N HIS A 23 -7.06 3.88 -6.41
CA HIS A 23 -7.58 3.63 -5.06
C HIS A 23 -6.88 2.46 -4.35
N PRO A 24 -5.68 2.69 -3.77
CA PRO A 24 -4.87 1.65 -3.15
C PRO A 24 -5.63 0.81 -2.09
N PRO A 25 -6.49 1.38 -1.21
CA PRO A 25 -7.25 0.59 -0.25
C PRO A 25 -8.18 -0.44 -0.90
N SER A 26 -8.81 -0.10 -2.04
CA SER A 26 -9.67 -1.05 -2.77
C SER A 26 -8.86 -2.18 -3.39
N THR A 27 -7.68 -1.86 -3.95
CA THR A 27 -6.77 -2.88 -4.48
C THR A 27 -6.32 -3.84 -3.38
N ILE A 28 -5.94 -3.34 -2.20
CA ILE A 28 -5.58 -4.19 -1.06
C ILE A 28 -6.76 -5.06 -0.59
N ARG A 29 -7.97 -4.49 -0.50
CA ARG A 29 -9.19 -5.24 -0.16
C ARG A 29 -9.44 -6.38 -1.15
N HIS A 30 -9.26 -6.13 -2.45
CA HIS A 30 -9.39 -7.13 -3.51
C HIS A 30 -8.34 -8.24 -3.37
N LEU A 31 -7.08 -7.88 -3.10
CA LEU A 31 -6.00 -8.85 -2.93
C LEU A 31 -6.20 -9.74 -1.69
N ARG A 32 -6.66 -9.16 -0.57
CA ARG A 32 -7.02 -9.95 0.62
C ARG A 32 -8.11 -10.98 0.34
N ARG A 33 -9.13 -10.61 -0.44
CA ARG A 33 -10.19 -11.55 -0.88
C ARG A 33 -9.65 -12.68 -1.77
N LYS A 34 -8.55 -12.45 -2.49
CA LYS A 34 -7.84 -13.46 -3.27
C LYS A 34 -6.90 -14.34 -2.44
N GLY A 35 -6.87 -14.18 -1.11
CA GLY A 35 -6.06 -15.01 -0.21
C GLY A 35 -4.66 -14.46 0.10
N TRP A 36 -4.33 -13.24 -0.34
CA TRP A 36 -3.06 -12.60 0.01
C TRP A 36 -3.12 -12.04 1.44
N ALA A 37 -2.18 -12.45 2.30
CA ALA A 37 -2.08 -11.88 3.63
C ALA A 37 -1.28 -10.58 3.59
N ILE A 38 -2.00 -9.46 3.68
CA ILE A 38 -1.42 -8.11 3.64
C ILE A 38 -1.82 -7.41 4.93
N MET A 39 -0.86 -7.01 5.75
CA MET A 39 -1.05 -6.18 6.93
C MET A 39 -1.13 -4.70 6.53
N THR A 40 -1.89 -3.90 7.28
CA THR A 40 -1.90 -2.44 7.15
C THR A 40 -1.39 -1.84 8.43
N GLU A 41 -0.21 -1.24 8.36
CA GLU A 41 0.30 -0.33 9.37
C GLU A 41 0.03 1.11 8.94
N TRP A 42 0.45 2.05 9.78
CA TRP A 42 0.25 3.46 9.56
C TRP A 42 1.58 4.20 9.69
N CYS A 43 1.92 4.99 8.69
CA CYS A 43 3.09 5.85 8.71
C CYS A 43 2.69 7.30 8.42
N TYR A 44 3.54 8.24 8.82
CA TYR A 44 3.38 9.65 8.46
C TYR A 44 4.19 9.93 7.19
N GLN A 45 3.53 10.40 6.14
CA GLN A 45 4.18 10.73 4.87
C GLN A 45 3.59 12.00 4.27
N THR A 46 4.43 12.74 3.55
CA THR A 46 4.04 13.97 2.85
C THR A 46 3.54 13.65 1.44
N ALA A 47 2.27 13.97 1.13
CA ALA A 47 1.71 13.74 -0.19
C ALA A 47 2.15 14.73 -1.27
N ALA A 48 2.92 15.77 -0.93
CA ALA A 48 3.59 16.68 -1.85
C ALA A 48 4.64 17.50 -1.08
N PRO A 49 5.69 18.02 -1.75
CA PRO A 49 6.57 19.01 -1.14
C PRO A 49 5.76 20.18 -0.56
N GLY A 50 6.10 20.63 0.64
CA GLY A 50 5.40 21.73 1.32
C GLY A 50 4.06 21.35 1.99
N ARG A 51 3.56 20.13 1.84
CA ARG A 51 2.38 19.65 2.59
C ARG A 51 2.81 19.04 3.93
N ARG A 52 2.01 19.26 4.97
CA ARG A 52 2.23 18.61 6.26
C ARG A 52 2.15 17.09 6.13
N PRO A 53 3.04 16.32 6.79
CA PRO A 53 2.91 14.88 6.88
C PRO A 53 1.56 14.52 7.48
N HIS A 54 0.92 13.49 6.94
CA HIS A 54 -0.29 12.92 7.51
C HIS A 54 -0.20 11.41 7.49
N ARG A 55 -1.07 10.80 8.30
CA ARG A 55 -1.14 9.36 8.45
C ARG A 55 -1.66 8.73 7.17
N VAL A 56 -0.89 7.81 6.60
CA VAL A 56 -1.26 7.01 5.43
C VAL A 56 -1.07 5.53 5.70
N GLY A 57 -1.78 4.69 4.94
CA GLY A 57 -1.65 3.24 5.07
C GLY A 57 -0.31 2.77 4.54
N LEU A 58 0.39 1.94 5.31
CA LEU A 58 1.56 1.20 4.88
C LEU A 58 1.17 -0.27 4.74
N TYR A 59 1.24 -0.79 3.52
CA TYR A 59 0.83 -2.15 3.21
C TYR A 59 2.05 -3.06 3.22
N ILE A 60 1.97 -4.16 3.97
CA ILE A 60 3.08 -5.11 4.17
C ILE A 60 2.58 -6.49 3.81
N LEU A 61 3.25 -7.17 2.88
CA LEU A 61 2.96 -8.57 2.57
C LEU A 61 3.54 -9.47 3.65
N THR A 62 2.68 -10.24 4.31
CA THR A 62 3.08 -11.16 5.39
C THR A 62 3.04 -12.62 4.96
N ARG A 63 2.20 -12.97 3.97
CA ARG A 63 2.15 -14.30 3.37
C ARG A 63 1.64 -14.23 1.93
N GLU A 64 2.27 -15.01 1.06
CA GLU A 64 1.79 -15.20 -0.31
C GLU A 64 0.48 -16.03 -0.34
N SER A 65 -0.33 -15.82 -1.38
CA SER A 65 -1.47 -16.71 -1.66
C SER A 65 -0.95 -18.03 -2.24
N GLN A 66 -1.59 -19.15 -1.86
CA GLN A 66 -1.31 -20.46 -2.45
C GLN A 66 -1.84 -20.57 -3.88
#